data_AF-A0A0N0C2P1-F1
#
_entry.id   AF-A0A0N0C2P1-F1
#
_cell.length_a   1.000
_cell.length_b   1.000
_cell.length_c   1.000
_cell.angle_alpha   90.00
_cell.angle_beta   90.00
_cell.angle_gamma   90.00
#
_symmetry.space_group_name_H-M   'P 1'
#
loop_
_entity.id
_entity.type
_entity.pdbx_description
1 polymer ?
#
loop_
_entity_poly.entity_id
_entity_poly.type
_entity_poly.pdbx_seq_one_letter_code
_entity_poly.pdbx_strand_id
1 'polypeptide(L)'
;MSTFLSKAILDFFIAFGIVLGGAMIGGIGAVVSLQPPTQTMLDVAGKIKIWALAAAVGGTIDPMRVIESNVLDGNLSPAVKQILYLISAFMGAHMGTELVKWVCGGGRG
;
A
#
# COMPACT_ATOMS: atom_id res chain seq x y z
N MET A 1 0.11 -21.04 12.41
CA MET A 1 -0.34 -20.28 11.22
C MET A 1 0.54 -20.64 10.04
N SER A 2 -0.01 -20.81 8.84
CA SER A 2 0.79 -20.93 7.62
C SER A 2 1.58 -19.63 7.41
N THR A 3 2.89 -19.73 7.16
CA THR A 3 3.80 -18.58 6.96
C THR A 3 3.27 -17.60 5.90
N PHE A 4 2.55 -18.13 4.91
CA PHE A 4 1.84 -17.38 3.88
C PHE A 4 0.83 -16.37 4.45
N LEU A 5 -0.08 -16.81 5.33
CA LEU A 5 -1.12 -15.94 5.85
C LEU A 5 -0.53 -14.81 6.72
N SER A 6 0.51 -15.12 7.49
CA SER A 6 1.22 -14.12 8.30
C SER A 6 1.87 -13.05 7.42
N LYS A 7 2.50 -13.45 6.31
CA LYS A 7 3.16 -12.52 5.38
C LYS A 7 2.11 -11.63 4.67
N ALA A 8 1.01 -12.21 4.20
CA ALA A 8 -0.09 -11.46 3.59
C ALA A 8 -0.68 -10.41 4.53
N ILE A 9 -0.92 -10.78 5.79
CA ILE A 9 -1.43 -9.85 6.82
C ILE A 9 -0.42 -8.73 7.10
N LEU A 10 0.88 -9.05 7.21
CA LEU A 10 1.91 -8.03 7.39
C LEU A 10 1.97 -7.07 6.21
N ASP A 11 1.93 -7.58 4.98
CA ASP A 11 1.98 -6.75 3.77
C ASP A 11 0.76 -5.82 3.68
N PHE A 12 -0.41 -6.30 4.10
CA PHE A 12 -1.61 -5.47 4.24
C PHE A 12 -1.39 -4.32 5.24
N PHE A 13 -0.95 -4.62 6.47
CA PHE A 13 -0.79 -3.61 7.51
C PHE A 13 0.34 -2.62 7.22
N ILE A 14 1.43 -3.07 6.58
CA ILE A 14 2.53 -2.20 6.14
C ILE A 14 2.02 -1.21 5.10
N ALA A 15 1.34 -1.71 4.05
CA ALA A 15 0.82 -0.85 2.99
C ALA A 15 -0.24 0.13 3.53
N PHE A 16 -1.13 -0.34 4.40
CA PHE A 16 -2.11 0.51 5.09
C PHE A 16 -1.44 1.61 5.93
N GLY A 17 -0.45 1.24 6.74
CA GLY A 17 0.26 2.17 7.61
C GLY A 17 1.04 3.24 6.84
N ILE A 18 1.67 2.87 5.72
CA ILE A 18 2.37 3.82 4.85
C ILE A 18 1.39 4.85 4.29
N VAL A 19 0.24 4.41 3.77
CA VAL A 19 -0.75 5.33 3.20
C VAL A 19 -1.33 6.25 4.27
N LEU A 20 -1.74 5.70 5.40
CA LEU A 20 -2.36 6.45 6.49
C LEU A 20 -1.38 7.43 7.14
N GLY A 21 -0.19 6.94 7.52
CA GLY A 21 0.85 7.75 8.14
C GLY A 21 1.42 8.80 7.20
N GLY A 22 1.66 8.44 5.93
CA GLY A 22 2.14 9.38 4.92
C GLY A 22 1.14 10.51 4.67
N ALA A 23 -0.15 10.20 4.59
CA ALA A 23 -1.19 11.21 4.48
C ALA A 23 -1.24 12.11 5.73
N MET A 24 -1.26 11.55 6.94
CA MET A 24 -1.30 12.32 8.19
C MET A 24 -0.11 13.27 8.32
N ILE A 25 1.12 12.78 8.13
CA ILE A 25 2.33 13.60 8.20
C ILE A 25 2.36 14.61 7.05
N GLY A 26 1.89 14.23 5.85
CA GLY A 26 1.72 15.16 4.72
C GLY A 26 0.76 16.31 5.05
N GLY A 27 -0.32 16.04 5.78
CA GLY A 27 -1.23 17.05 6.30
C GLY A 27 -0.56 18.01 7.29
N ILE A 28 0.24 17.48 8.23
CA ILE A 28 1.02 18.31 9.16
C ILE A 28 2.02 19.19 8.40
N GLY A 29 2.73 18.62 7.42
CA GLY A 29 3.65 19.36 6.55
C GLY A 29 2.96 20.47 5.76
N ALA A 30 1.73 20.24 5.32
CA ALA A 30 0.91 21.25 4.65
C ALA A 30 0.57 22.44 5.57
N VAL A 31 0.22 22.18 6.84
CA VAL A 31 -0.01 23.24 7.84
C VAL A 31 1.24 24.10 8.01
N VAL A 32 2.41 23.47 8.17
CA VAL A 32 3.69 24.19 8.29
C VAL A 32 4.03 24.98 7.02
N SER A 33 3.63 24.48 5.86
CA SER A 33 3.89 25.09 4.55
C SER A 33 2.81 26.06 4.09
N LEU A 34 1.84 26.41 4.95
CA LEU A 34 0.71 27.29 4.64
C LEU A 34 -0.13 26.81 3.43
N GLN A 35 -0.24 25.49 3.26
CA GLN A 35 -1.06 24.83 2.25
C GLN A 35 -2.33 24.22 2.85
N PRO A 36 -3.40 24.04 2.06
CA PRO A 36 -4.65 23.42 2.54
C PRO A 36 -4.41 21.95 2.97
N PRO A 37 -4.47 21.63 4.28
CA PRO A 37 -4.05 20.32 4.78
C PRO A 37 -4.90 19.17 4.26
N THR A 38 -6.21 19.37 4.18
CA THR A 38 -7.16 18.37 3.67
C THR A 38 -6.86 17.97 2.22
N GLN A 39 -6.55 18.95 1.36
CA GLN A 39 -6.22 18.69 -0.04
C GLN A 39 -4.89 17.93 -0.14
N THR A 40 -3.88 18.36 0.62
CA THR A 40 -2.57 17.70 0.62
C THR A 40 -2.67 16.27 1.13
N MET A 41 -3.47 16.00 2.17
CA MET A 41 -3.71 14.63 2.66
C MET A 41 -4.31 13.73 1.57
N LEU A 42 -5.30 14.22 0.83
CA LEU A 42 -5.93 13.48 -0.28
C LEU A 42 -4.94 13.21 -1.43
N ASP A 43 -4.18 14.23 -1.81
CA ASP A 43 -3.18 14.12 -2.88
C ASP A 43 -2.07 13.13 -2.50
N VAL A 44 -1.57 13.21 -1.27
CA VAL A 44 -0.55 12.30 -0.75
C VAL A 44 -1.08 10.88 -0.70
N ALA A 45 -2.27 10.65 -0.11
CA ALA A 45 -2.89 9.34 -0.04
C ALA A 45 -3.12 8.71 -1.43
N GLY A 46 -3.40 9.52 -2.45
CA GLY A 46 -3.51 9.08 -3.84
C GLY A 46 -2.17 8.64 -4.43
N LYS A 47 -1.13 9.46 -4.27
CA LYS A 47 0.20 9.28 -4.89
C LYS A 47 1.02 8.16 -4.25
N ILE A 48 0.89 7.94 -2.93
CA ILE A 48 1.76 6.98 -2.22
C ILE A 48 1.28 5.53 -2.27
N LYS A 49 0.12 5.24 -2.86
CA LYS A 49 -0.41 3.85 -2.96
C LYS A 49 0.56 2.88 -3.65
N ILE A 50 1.16 3.30 -4.77
CA ILE A 50 2.10 2.45 -5.52
C ILE A 50 3.39 2.27 -4.73
N TRP A 51 3.86 3.33 -4.06
CA TRP A 51 5.04 3.30 -3.19
C TRP A 51 4.81 2.43 -1.94
N ALA A 52 3.61 2.46 -1.35
CA ALA A 52 3.21 1.60 -0.24
C ALA A 52 3.21 0.13 -0.65
N LEU A 53 2.73 -0.17 -1.86
CA LEU A 53 2.79 -1.52 -2.44
C LEU A 53 4.25 -1.97 -2.63
N ALA A 54 5.09 -1.11 -3.21
CA ALA A 54 6.50 -1.39 -3.42
C ALA A 54 7.25 -1.61 -2.10
N ALA A 55 6.94 -0.87 -1.04
CA ALA A 55 7.57 -1.05 0.27
C ALA A 55 7.08 -2.30 1.01
N ALA A 56 5.79 -2.63 0.92
CA ALA A 56 5.22 -3.82 1.54
C ALA A 56 5.72 -5.12 0.87
N VAL A 57 5.74 -5.14 -0.46
CA VAL A 57 6.10 -6.34 -1.23
C VAL A 57 7.60 -6.39 -1.57
N GLY A 58 8.23 -5.23 -1.78
CA GLY A 58 9.61 -5.08 -2.28
C GLY A 58 10.72 -4.99 -1.22
N GLY A 59 10.42 -5.23 0.06
CA GLY A 59 11.44 -5.36 1.12
C GLY A 59 12.45 -6.51 0.91
N THR A 60 12.20 -7.39 -0.04
CA THR A 60 13.07 -8.50 -0.47
C THR A 60 13.10 -8.52 -2.00
N ILE A 61 14.16 -7.96 -2.59
CA ILE A 61 14.62 -8.07 -4.00
C ILE A 61 13.61 -8.66 -5.00
N ASP A 62 13.07 -7.78 -5.85
CA ASP A 62 12.31 -8.03 -7.08
C ASP A 62 11.33 -9.21 -7.08
N PRO A 63 10.05 -8.94 -6.76
CA PRO A 63 8.97 -9.85 -7.09
C PRO A 63 8.93 -10.21 -8.59
N MET A 64 9.41 -9.31 -9.44
CA MET A 64 9.51 -9.47 -10.90
C MET A 64 10.47 -10.59 -11.30
N ARG A 65 11.59 -10.76 -10.60
CA ARG A 65 12.61 -11.77 -10.93
C ARG A 65 12.17 -13.19 -10.55
N VAL A 66 11.33 -13.31 -9.52
CA VAL A 66 10.70 -14.57 -9.13
C VAL A 66 9.57 -14.94 -10.10
N ILE A 67 8.80 -13.96 -10.60
CA ILE A 67 7.79 -14.19 -11.65
C ILE A 67 8.48 -14.63 -12.95
N GLU A 68 9.56 -13.95 -13.37
CA GLU A 68 10.30 -14.25 -14.59
C GLU A 68 11.00 -15.62 -14.55
N SER A 69 11.57 -16.00 -13.40
CA SER A 69 12.22 -17.32 -13.24
C SER A 69 11.23 -18.48 -13.06
N ASN A 70 10.05 -18.29 -12.46
CA ASN A 70 9.13 -19.40 -12.17
C ASN A 70 8.09 -19.66 -13.27
N VAL A 71 7.77 -18.66 -14.10
CA VAL A 71 6.91 -18.85 -15.29
C VAL A 71 7.65 -19.62 -16.39
N LEU A 72 8.98 -19.55 -16.42
CA LEU A 72 9.81 -20.29 -17.38
C LEU A 72 9.85 -21.81 -17.11
N ASP A 73 9.62 -22.24 -15.86
CA ASP A 73 9.79 -23.64 -15.40
C ASP A 73 8.47 -24.41 -15.14
N GLY A 74 7.31 -23.84 -15.49
CA GLY A 74 6.01 -24.56 -15.40
C GLY A 74 5.47 -24.80 -13.97
N ASN A 75 6.11 -24.26 -12.93
CA ASN A 75 5.67 -24.36 -11.55
C ASN A 75 4.81 -23.14 -11.15
N LEU A 76 3.48 -23.26 -11.32
CA LEU A 76 2.49 -22.21 -11.01
C LEU A 76 2.39 -21.84 -9.51
N SER A 77 3.00 -22.60 -8.60
CA SER A 77 2.82 -22.42 -7.14
C SER A 77 3.39 -21.10 -6.56
N PRO A 78 4.61 -20.65 -6.93
CA PRO A 78 5.22 -19.45 -6.34
C PRO A 78 4.64 -18.14 -6.91
N ALA A 79 4.35 -18.09 -8.21
CA ALA A 79 3.79 -16.91 -8.85
C ALA A 79 2.41 -16.53 -8.31
N VAL A 80 1.53 -17.53 -8.06
CA VAL A 80 0.21 -17.30 -7.47
C VAL A 80 0.32 -16.73 -6.05
N LYS A 81 1.27 -17.22 -5.24
CA LYS A 81 1.50 -16.67 -3.89
C LYS A 81 1.94 -15.21 -3.94
N GLN A 82 2.79 -14.86 -4.91
CA GLN A 82 3.23 -13.49 -5.14
C GLN A 82 2.06 -12.54 -5.43
N ILE A 83 1.17 -12.97 -6.33
CA ILE A 83 -0.03 -12.20 -6.71
C ILE A 83 -0.93 -12.01 -5.50
N LEU A 84 -1.11 -13.04 -4.67
CA LEU A 84 -1.92 -12.93 -3.45
C LEU A 84 -1.31 -11.95 -2.42
N TYR A 85 0.01 -11.89 -2.27
CA TYR A 85 0.65 -10.87 -1.43
C TYR A 85 0.44 -9.46 -1.99
N LEU A 86 0.54 -9.28 -3.31
CA LEU A 86 0.32 -8.01 -3.97
C LEU A 86 -1.13 -7.53 -3.81
N ILE A 87 -2.11 -8.44 -3.93
CA ILE A 87 -3.52 -8.15 -3.68
C ILE A 87 -3.75 -7.77 -2.22
N SER A 88 -3.12 -8.48 -1.27
CA SER A 88 -3.21 -8.16 0.16
C SER A 88 -2.67 -6.76 0.48
N ALA A 89 -1.47 -6.44 -0.01
CA ALA A 89 -0.88 -5.12 0.14
C ALA A 89 -1.70 -4.02 -0.55
N PHE A 90 -2.22 -4.30 -1.76
CA PHE A 90 -3.09 -3.36 -2.48
C PHE A 90 -4.37 -3.06 -1.70
N MET A 91 -5.02 -4.07 -1.11
CA MET A 91 -6.19 -3.85 -0.25
C MET A 91 -5.85 -2.96 0.95
N GLY A 92 -4.70 -3.17 1.59
CA GLY A 92 -4.24 -2.33 2.70
C GLY A 92 -4.03 -0.88 2.29
N ALA A 93 -3.30 -0.65 1.19
CA ALA A 93 -3.08 0.69 0.65
C ALA A 93 -4.40 1.38 0.24
N HIS A 94 -5.31 0.64 -0.41
CA HIS A 94 -6.61 1.15 -0.84
C HIS A 94 -7.49 1.54 0.35
N MET A 95 -7.56 0.68 1.36
CA MET A 95 -8.30 0.96 2.60
C MET A 95 -7.75 2.18 3.33
N GLY A 96 -6.41 2.34 3.37
CA GLY A 96 -5.77 3.53 3.92
C GLY A 96 -6.18 4.80 3.18
N THR A 97 -6.21 4.78 1.84
CA THR A 97 -6.65 5.95 1.06
C THR A 97 -8.12 6.25 1.29
N GLU A 98 -8.98 5.23 1.34
CA GLU A 98 -10.41 5.44 1.53
C GLU A 98 -10.73 6.00 2.91
N LEU A 99 -10.01 5.54 3.93
CA LEU A 99 -10.09 6.12 5.27
C LEU A 99 -9.68 7.60 5.27
N VAL A 100 -8.56 7.94 4.63
CA VAL A 100 -8.14 9.35 4.50
C VAL A 100 -9.21 10.17 3.78
N LYS A 101 -9.81 9.64 2.70
CA LYS A 101 -10.91 10.32 2.00
C LYS A 101 -12.13 10.52 2.89
N TRP A 102 -12.48 9.56 3.74
CA TRP A 102 -13.60 9.71 4.66
C TRP A 102 -13.34 10.82 5.69
N VAL A 103 -12.12 10.83 6.26
CA VAL A 103 -11.71 11.86 7.23
C VAL A 103 -11.67 13.25 6.59
N CYS A 104 -11.17 13.34 5.35
CA CYS A 104 -11.02 14.62 4.64
C CYS A 104 -12.29 15.07 3.89
N GLY A 105 -13.15 14.13 3.50
CA GLY A 105 -14.26 14.32 2.57
C GLY A 105 -15.66 14.23 3.19
N GLY A 106 -15.76 13.97 4.50
CA GLY A 106 -17.03 13.86 5.25
C GLY A 106 -17.91 15.12 5.33
N GLY A 107 -17.71 16.10 4.45
CA GLY A 107 -18.51 17.33 4.34
C GLY A 107 -19.31 17.48 3.03
N ARG A 108 -19.42 16.43 2.20
CA ARG A 108 -20.23 16.43 0.96
C ARG A 108 -21.17 15.23 0.89
N GLY A 109 -21.97 15.06 1.94
CA GLY A 109 -23.17 14.22 1.97
C GLY A 109 -24.40 15.09 2.07
#